data_AF-I2GBM5-F1
#
_entry.id   AF-I2GBM5-F1
#
_cell.length_a   1.000
_cell.length_b   1.000
_cell.length_c   1.000
_cell.angle_alpha   90.00
_cell.angle_beta   90.00
_cell.angle_gamma   90.00
#
_symmetry.space_group_name_H-M   'P 1'
#
loop_
_entity.id
_entity.type
_entity.pdbx_description
1 polymer ?
#
loop_
_entity_poly.entity_id
_entity_poly.type
_entity_poly.pdbx_seq_one_letter_code
_entity_poly.pdbx_strand_id
1 'polypeptide(L)'
;MSTLEQLKKHWEQANMAPSAVGEASIDEASLRKIVTTRVRKHTKASFNYFWASFTLQLLVYALLSHVMIKYWPQTEVRLLSLLGILLYIPFTIVLMNKFKRVARGQLKGNLPASVHDYLSEQYQLLNSFFSFKKRYELMLIPISAAIGVILVFMLYVPGGVQAYPQGALITYAITLVSCYGAIRAENRKSFILPLQQLKALLREYQE
;
A
#
# COMPACT_ATOMS: atom_id res chain seq x y z
N MET A 1 15.20 -14.32 -20.14
CA MET A 1 14.25 -15.40 -20.51
C MET A 1 12.88 -15.03 -19.97
N SER A 2 12.00 -14.61 -20.86
CA SER A 2 10.65 -14.16 -20.52
C SER A 2 9.76 -15.35 -20.19
N THR A 3 8.88 -15.21 -19.20
CA THR A 3 7.84 -16.20 -18.81
C THR A 3 6.99 -16.69 -19.98
N LEU A 4 6.91 -15.91 -21.06
CA LEU A 4 6.22 -16.23 -22.31
C LEU A 4 6.94 -17.31 -23.13
N GLU A 5 8.28 -17.33 -23.11
CA GLU A 5 9.07 -18.39 -23.78
C GLU A 5 8.97 -19.72 -23.03
N GLN A 6 8.92 -19.68 -21.69
CA GLN A 6 8.67 -20.87 -20.88
C GLN A 6 7.27 -21.43 -21.12
N LEU A 7 6.26 -20.56 -21.20
CA LEU A 7 4.88 -20.93 -21.55
C LEU A 7 4.80 -21.55 -22.95
N LYS A 8 5.47 -20.95 -23.94
CA LYS A 8 5.53 -21.47 -25.31
C LYS A 8 6.23 -22.84 -25.38
N LYS A 9 7.33 -23.02 -24.63
CA LYS A 9 8.04 -24.30 -24.57
C LYS A 9 7.21 -25.41 -23.95
N HIS A 10 6.51 -25.13 -22.86
CA HIS A 10 5.60 -26.08 -22.21
C HIS A 10 4.38 -26.42 -23.10
N TRP A 11 3.92 -25.45 -23.90
CA TRP A 11 2.83 -25.63 -24.86
C TRP A 11 3.23 -26.47 -26.07
N GLU A 12 4.42 -26.22 -26.65
CA GLU A 12 4.96 -27.01 -27.77
C GLU A 12 5.26 -28.45 -27.37
N GLN A 13 5.75 -28.69 -26.14
CA GLN A 13 5.99 -30.04 -25.61
C GLN A 13 4.71 -30.83 -25.37
N ALA A 14 3.60 -30.17 -25.02
CA ALA A 14 2.32 -30.83 -24.77
C ALA A 14 1.58 -31.21 -26.08
N ASN A 15 1.90 -30.54 -27.20
CA ASN A 15 1.20 -30.69 -28.48
C ASN A 15 1.90 -31.62 -29.50
N MET A 16 2.95 -32.37 -29.11
CA MET A 16 3.59 -33.37 -29.99
C MET A 16 2.94 -34.77 -29.90
N ALA A 17 1.61 -34.85 -30.01
CA ALA A 17 0.89 -36.08 -30.31
C ALA A 17 -0.18 -35.78 -31.38
N PRO A 18 -0.33 -36.59 -32.44
CA PRO A 18 -0.98 -36.15 -33.65
C PRO A 18 -2.50 -36.33 -33.62
N SER A 19 -3.17 -35.42 -34.34
CA SER A 19 -4.50 -35.57 -34.96
C SER A 19 -5.74 -35.46 -34.07
N ALA A 20 -6.35 -34.28 -34.04
CA ALA A 20 -7.74 -34.07 -34.46
C ALA A 20 -8.09 -32.57 -34.34
N VAL A 21 -8.62 -32.02 -35.44
CA VAL A 21 -9.26 -30.70 -35.47
C VAL A 21 -10.44 -30.73 -34.52
N GLY A 22 -10.35 -30.00 -33.42
CA GLY A 22 -11.42 -29.73 -32.48
C GLY A 22 -11.07 -28.43 -31.77
N GLU A 23 -11.97 -27.46 -31.85
CA GLU A 23 -11.86 -26.16 -31.19
C GLU A 23 -11.23 -26.33 -29.81
N ALA A 24 -10.02 -25.78 -29.63
CA ALA A 24 -9.38 -25.71 -28.34
C ALA A 24 -10.20 -24.74 -27.49
N SER A 25 -11.31 -25.21 -26.92
CA SER A 25 -12.02 -24.54 -25.86
C SER A 25 -11.01 -24.38 -24.74
N ILE A 26 -10.52 -23.15 -24.60
CA ILE A 26 -9.59 -22.75 -23.56
C ILE A 26 -10.16 -23.29 -22.24
N ASP A 27 -9.44 -24.22 -21.60
CA ASP A 27 -9.90 -24.89 -20.39
C ASP A 27 -10.10 -23.84 -19.28
N GLU A 28 -11.37 -23.48 -19.05
CA GLU A 28 -11.78 -22.41 -18.15
C GLU A 28 -11.23 -22.64 -16.72
N ALA A 29 -11.03 -23.90 -16.35
CA ALA A 29 -10.44 -24.31 -15.09
C ALA A 29 -8.95 -23.90 -14.97
N SER A 30 -8.17 -24.06 -16.05
CA SER A 30 -6.76 -23.68 -16.12
C SER A 30 -6.58 -22.16 -16.14
N LEU A 31 -7.42 -21.43 -16.88
CA LEU A 31 -7.47 -19.97 -16.85
C LEU A 31 -7.87 -19.45 -15.46
N ARG A 32 -8.90 -20.03 -14.83
CA ARG A 32 -9.30 -19.71 -13.45
C ARG A 32 -8.15 -19.91 -12.48
N LYS A 33 -7.36 -20.98 -12.61
CA LYS A 33 -6.22 -21.25 -11.73
C LYS A 33 -5.10 -20.22 -11.88
N ILE A 34 -4.84 -19.74 -13.10
CA ILE A 34 -3.83 -18.71 -13.38
C ILE A 34 -4.27 -17.35 -12.84
N VAL A 35 -5.53 -16.96 -13.11
CA VAL A 35 -6.10 -15.71 -12.63
C VAL A 35 -6.15 -15.67 -11.11
N THR A 36 -6.64 -16.73 -10.46
CA THR A 36 -6.68 -16.81 -8.99
C THR A 36 -5.28 -16.77 -8.37
N THR A 37 -4.28 -17.39 -8.98
CA THR A 37 -2.89 -17.35 -8.49
C THR A 37 -2.29 -15.94 -8.60
N ARG A 38 -2.52 -15.24 -9.72
CA ARG A 38 -2.07 -13.84 -9.89
C ARG A 38 -2.81 -12.90 -8.94
N VAL A 39 -4.12 -13.03 -8.81
CA VAL A 39 -4.93 -12.27 -7.86
C VAL A 39 -4.45 -12.51 -6.42
N ARG A 40 -4.18 -13.76 -6.04
CA ARG A 40 -3.65 -14.09 -4.71
C ARG A 40 -2.27 -13.47 -4.47
N LYS A 41 -1.41 -13.40 -5.49
CA LYS A 41 -0.10 -12.73 -5.43
C LYS A 41 -0.24 -11.23 -5.23
N HIS A 42 -1.13 -10.57 -5.97
CA HIS A 42 -1.41 -9.14 -5.81
C HIS A 42 -2.05 -8.83 -4.45
N THR A 43 -2.98 -9.66 -4.00
CA THR A 43 -3.61 -9.52 -2.69
C THR A 43 -2.58 -9.70 -1.56
N LYS A 44 -1.66 -10.68 -1.67
CA LYS A 44 -0.57 -10.87 -0.71
C LYS A 44 0.36 -9.64 -0.63
N ALA A 45 0.67 -9.01 -1.77
CA ALA A 45 1.46 -7.78 -1.77
C ALA A 45 0.72 -6.64 -1.04
N SER A 46 -0.59 -6.50 -1.27
CA SER A 46 -1.42 -5.53 -0.53
C SER A 46 -1.50 -5.83 0.97
N PHE A 47 -1.54 -7.10 1.37
CA PHE A 47 -1.50 -7.52 2.77
C PHE A 47 -0.15 -7.22 3.44
N ASN A 48 0.96 -7.48 2.75
CA ASN A 48 2.29 -7.15 3.26
C ASN A 48 2.43 -5.63 3.46
N TYR A 49 1.93 -4.84 2.51
CA TYR A 49 1.87 -3.38 2.65
C TYR A 49 1.00 -2.95 3.83
N PHE A 50 -0.18 -3.55 3.99
CA PHE A 50 -1.05 -3.28 5.13
C PHE A 50 -0.34 -3.53 6.46
N TRP A 51 0.31 -4.68 6.60
CA TRP A 51 1.07 -5.02 7.80
C TRP A 51 2.21 -4.05 8.06
N ALA A 52 2.98 -3.68 7.03
CA ALA A 52 4.03 -2.68 7.16
C ALA A 52 3.47 -1.33 7.64
N SER A 53 2.38 -0.85 7.03
CA SER A 53 1.73 0.40 7.42
C SER A 53 1.12 0.34 8.82
N PHE A 54 0.57 -0.80 9.22
CA PHE A 54 -0.02 -0.99 10.54
C PHE A 54 1.04 -1.04 11.65
N THR A 55 2.15 -1.75 11.41
CA THR A 55 3.29 -1.77 12.33
C THR A 55 3.89 -0.37 12.49
N LEU A 56 4.02 0.40 11.40
CA LEU A 56 4.48 1.79 11.47
C LEU A 56 3.55 2.65 12.32
N GLN A 57 2.22 2.51 12.17
CA GLN A 57 1.26 3.23 13.00
C GLN A 57 1.40 2.87 14.49
N LEU A 58 1.56 1.58 14.81
CA LEU A 58 1.81 1.15 16.20
C LEU A 58 3.07 1.76 16.78
N LEU A 59 4.16 1.81 16.00
CA LEU A 59 5.41 2.47 16.42
C LEU A 59 5.22 3.96 16.65
N VAL A 60 4.51 4.66 15.77
CA VAL A 60 4.21 6.09 15.92
C VAL A 60 3.37 6.33 17.18
N TYR A 61 2.31 5.54 17.41
CA TYR A 61 1.49 5.66 18.61
C TYR A 61 2.29 5.35 19.88
N ALA A 62 3.14 4.32 19.87
CA ALA A 62 3.99 3.98 21.00
C ALA A 62 4.99 5.12 21.30
N LEU A 63 5.64 5.67 20.27
CA LEU A 63 6.59 6.77 20.41
C LEU A 63 5.91 8.04 20.96
N LEU A 64 4.80 8.47 20.36
CA LEU A 64 4.08 9.67 20.79
C LEU A 64 3.48 9.49 22.19
N SER A 65 2.98 8.30 22.53
CA SER A 65 2.51 8.00 23.88
C SER A 65 3.67 8.04 24.89
N HIS A 66 4.82 7.48 24.54
CA HIS A 66 6.02 7.53 25.39
C HIS A 66 6.47 8.97 25.63
N VAL A 67 6.58 9.78 24.57
CA VAL A 67 6.94 11.20 24.67
C VAL A 67 5.93 11.96 25.52
N MET A 68 4.64 11.73 25.30
CA MET A 68 3.56 12.36 26.07
C MET A 68 3.66 12.04 27.57
N ILE A 69 3.92 10.78 27.94
CA ILE A 69 4.03 10.36 29.34
C ILE A 69 5.32 10.89 29.97
N LYS A 70 6.46 10.77 29.28
CA LYS A 70 7.77 11.18 29.80
C LYS A 70 7.85 12.69 30.03
N TYR A 71 7.26 13.47 29.14
CA TYR A 71 7.25 14.94 29.19
C TYR A 71 5.89 15.50 29.61
N TRP A 72 5.12 14.75 30.41
CA TRP A 72 3.78 15.11 30.85
C TRP A 72 3.61 16.54 31.41
N PRO A 73 4.57 17.10 32.18
CA PRO A 73 4.46 18.46 32.70
C PRO A 73 4.56 19.55 31.60
N GLN A 74 5.15 19.25 30.45
CA GLN A 74 5.38 20.20 29.36
C GLN A 74 4.16 20.25 28.43
N THR A 75 3.33 21.27 28.60
CA THR A 75 2.05 21.41 27.88
C THR A 75 2.22 21.40 26.37
N GLU A 76 3.24 22.07 25.83
CA GLU A 76 3.50 22.13 24.39
C GLU A 76 3.82 20.76 23.79
N VAL A 77 4.71 20.00 24.46
CA VAL A 77 5.08 18.64 24.04
C VAL A 77 3.88 17.70 24.09
N ARG A 78 3.05 17.83 25.13
CA ARG A 78 1.81 17.06 25.28
C ARG A 78 0.81 17.36 24.16
N LEU A 79 0.58 18.62 23.85
CA LEU A 79 -0.34 19.04 22.78
C LEU A 79 0.14 18.57 21.40
N LEU A 80 1.44 18.72 21.10
CA LEU A 80 2.02 18.25 19.85
C LEU A 80 1.94 16.72 19.72
N SER A 81 2.19 16.00 20.81
CA SER A 81 2.06 14.53 20.82
C SER A 81 0.61 14.09 20.59
N LEU A 82 -0.36 14.75 21.24
CA LEU A 82 -1.78 14.49 21.06
C LEU A 82 -2.25 14.82 19.64
N LEU A 83 -1.82 15.95 19.09
CA LEU A 83 -2.10 16.35 17.70
C LEU A 83 -1.53 15.30 16.73
N GLY A 84 -0.32 14.81 16.99
CA GLY A 84 0.28 13.72 16.24
C GLY A 84 -0.56 12.46 16.28
N ILE A 85 -1.05 12.04 17.45
CA ILE A 85 -1.93 10.86 17.57
C ILE A 85 -3.22 11.07 16.78
N LEU A 86 -3.90 12.21 17.00
CA LEU A 86 -5.16 12.55 16.31
C LEU A 86 -5.00 12.58 14.80
N LEU A 87 -3.86 13.05 14.31
CA LEU A 87 -3.55 13.12 12.89
C LEU A 87 -3.56 11.72 12.24
N TYR A 88 -3.07 10.68 12.92
CA TYR A 88 -3.00 9.32 12.37
C TYR A 88 -4.30 8.50 12.51
N ILE A 89 -5.23 8.90 13.38
CA ILE A 89 -6.49 8.17 13.61
C ILE A 89 -7.33 8.00 12.32
N PRO A 90 -7.60 9.06 11.53
CA PRO A 90 -8.34 8.92 10.27
C PRO A 90 -7.69 7.92 9.30
N PHE A 91 -6.35 7.90 9.26
CA PHE A 91 -5.61 6.94 8.46
C PHE A 91 -5.87 5.51 8.90
N THR A 92 -5.72 5.25 10.20
CA THR A 92 -5.92 3.92 10.79
C THR A 92 -7.34 3.43 10.55
N ILE A 93 -8.35 4.29 10.71
CA ILE A 93 -9.76 3.94 10.47
C ILE A 93 -9.97 3.53 9.01
N VAL A 94 -9.50 4.33 8.04
CA VAL A 94 -9.70 4.03 6.62
C VAL A 94 -8.92 2.79 6.20
N LEU A 95 -7.67 2.65 6.68
CA LEU A 95 -6.83 1.48 6.43
C LEU A 95 -7.52 0.21 6.95
N MET A 96 -8.05 0.24 8.17
CA MET A 96 -8.75 -0.88 8.80
C MET A 96 -10.06 -1.23 8.10
N ASN A 97 -10.86 -0.22 7.73
CA ASN A 97 -12.12 -0.44 7.01
C ASN A 97 -11.90 -1.10 5.64
N LYS A 98 -10.87 -0.65 4.91
CA LYS A 98 -10.52 -1.24 3.61
C LYS A 98 -9.91 -2.63 3.77
N PHE A 99 -9.06 -2.84 4.77
CA PHE A 99 -8.57 -4.17 5.12
C PHE A 99 -9.70 -5.16 5.42
N LYS A 100 -10.65 -4.75 6.27
CA LYS A 100 -11.81 -5.57 6.63
C LYS A 100 -12.64 -5.97 5.41
N ARG A 101 -12.76 -5.09 4.40
CA ARG A 101 -13.41 -5.40 3.12
C ARG A 101 -12.63 -6.43 2.31
N VAL A 102 -11.31 -6.26 2.17
CA VAL A 102 -10.45 -7.22 1.45
C VAL A 102 -10.42 -8.59 2.14
N ALA A 103 -10.27 -8.61 3.47
CA ALA A 103 -10.27 -9.84 4.26
C ALA A 103 -11.63 -10.57 4.21
N ARG A 104 -12.75 -9.83 4.26
CA ARG A 104 -14.10 -10.42 4.09
C ARG A 104 -14.34 -10.96 2.69
N GLY A 105 -13.82 -10.29 1.66
CA GLY A 105 -13.86 -10.76 0.28
C GLY A 105 -13.04 -12.04 0.04
N GLN A 106 -12.02 -12.29 0.87
CA GLN A 106 -11.28 -13.56 0.87
C GLN A 106 -11.97 -14.66 1.70
N LEU A 107 -12.66 -14.29 2.78
CA LEU A 107 -13.35 -15.23 3.67
C LEU A 107 -14.66 -15.77 3.08
N LYS A 108 -15.35 -15.00 2.24
CA LYS A 108 -16.42 -15.53 1.39
C LYS A 108 -15.78 -16.31 0.24
N GLY A 109 -15.46 -17.57 0.48
CA GLY A 109 -15.00 -18.53 -0.54
C GLY A 109 -15.99 -18.84 -1.66
N ASN A 110 -17.07 -18.05 -1.80
CA ASN A 110 -18.00 -18.14 -2.91
C ASN A 110 -17.51 -17.17 -3.99
N LEU A 111 -16.72 -17.70 -4.92
CA LEU A 111 -16.35 -16.98 -6.14
C LEU A 111 -17.64 -16.45 -6.81
N PRO A 112 -17.68 -15.18 -7.24
CA PRO A 112 -18.80 -14.69 -8.03
C PRO A 112 -18.89 -15.48 -9.36
N ALA A 113 -20.11 -15.53 -9.92
CA ALA A 113 -20.44 -16.32 -11.11
C ALA A 113 -19.62 -15.94 -12.37
N SER A 114 -18.96 -14.78 -12.39
CA SER A 114 -18.06 -14.36 -13.45
C SER A 114 -16.68 -13.94 -12.90
N VAL A 115 -15.62 -14.40 -13.56
CA VAL A 115 -14.23 -14.02 -13.28
C VAL A 115 -14.02 -12.51 -13.52
N HIS A 116 -14.81 -11.92 -14.41
CA HIS A 116 -14.76 -10.51 -14.76
C HIS A 116 -15.23 -9.59 -13.62
N ASP A 117 -16.34 -9.92 -12.96
CA ASP A 117 -16.86 -9.13 -11.83
C ASP A 117 -15.91 -9.16 -10.64
N TYR A 118 -15.26 -10.30 -10.39
CA TYR A 118 -14.24 -10.41 -9.35
C TYR A 118 -13.02 -9.51 -9.63
N LEU A 119 -12.56 -9.49 -10.89
CA LEU A 119 -11.43 -8.66 -11.32
C LEU A 119 -11.77 -7.18 -11.27
N SER A 120 -13.00 -6.80 -11.64
CA SER A 120 -13.45 -5.40 -11.63
C SER A 120 -13.58 -4.86 -10.19
N GLU A 121 -14.15 -5.64 -9.26
CA GLU A 121 -14.23 -5.27 -7.84
C GLU A 121 -12.85 -5.13 -7.20
N GLN A 122 -11.93 -6.06 -7.47
CA GLN A 122 -10.57 -5.97 -6.96
C GLN A 122 -9.82 -4.76 -7.52
N TYR A 123 -9.97 -4.46 -8.81
CA TYR A 123 -9.38 -3.28 -9.43
C TYR A 123 -9.93 -1.99 -8.81
N GLN A 124 -11.24 -1.88 -8.62
CA GLN A 124 -11.87 -0.71 -7.99
C GLN A 124 -11.44 -0.53 -6.53
N LEU A 125 -11.32 -1.63 -5.77
CA LEU A 125 -10.80 -1.58 -4.40
C LEU A 125 -9.36 -1.08 -4.36
N LEU A 126 -8.49 -1.60 -5.22
CA LEU A 126 -7.08 -1.20 -5.28
C LEU A 126 -6.92 0.26 -5.73
N ASN A 127 -7.68 0.68 -6.74
CA ASN A 127 -7.63 2.04 -7.27
C ASN A 127 -8.15 3.05 -6.24
N SER A 128 -9.27 2.76 -5.57
CA SER A 128 -9.82 3.62 -4.52
C SER A 128 -8.93 3.70 -3.28
N PHE A 129 -8.17 2.63 -2.99
CA PHE A 129 -7.15 2.65 -1.94
C PHE A 129 -5.99 3.55 -2.34
N PHE A 130 -5.48 3.40 -3.57
CA PHE A 130 -4.36 4.19 -4.07
C PHE A 130 -4.68 5.68 -4.14
N SER A 131 -5.86 6.06 -4.63
CA SER A 131 -6.27 7.47 -4.70
C SER A 131 -6.41 8.10 -3.31
N PHE A 132 -6.95 7.35 -2.35
CA PHE A 132 -7.04 7.79 -0.95
C PHE A 132 -5.63 7.93 -0.34
N LYS A 133 -4.80 6.89 -0.45
CA LYS A 133 -3.41 6.87 0.03
C LYS A 133 -2.65 8.08 -0.48
N LYS A 134 -2.67 8.34 -1.79
CA LYS A 134 -1.92 9.44 -2.40
C LYS A 134 -2.32 10.81 -1.85
N ARG A 135 -3.62 11.08 -1.71
CA ARG A 135 -4.12 12.35 -1.15
C ARG A 135 -3.79 12.47 0.32
N TYR A 136 -3.96 11.39 1.05
CA TYR A 136 -3.73 11.35 2.49
C TYR A 136 -2.24 11.50 2.81
N GLU A 137 -1.35 10.79 2.12
CA GLU A 137 0.11 10.93 2.22
C GLU A 137 0.55 12.37 1.93
N LEU A 138 0.00 13.01 0.90
CA LEU A 138 0.32 14.39 0.55
C LEU A 138 0.06 15.38 1.70
N MET A 139 -0.98 15.16 2.49
CA MET A 139 -1.30 16.01 3.65
C MET A 139 -0.65 15.53 4.95
N LEU A 140 -0.57 14.22 5.15
CA LEU A 140 -0.07 13.60 6.38
C LEU A 140 1.42 13.86 6.55
N ILE A 141 2.23 13.66 5.50
CA ILE A 141 3.69 13.73 5.60
C ILE A 141 4.15 15.14 5.99
N PRO A 142 3.69 16.24 5.35
CA PRO A 142 4.16 17.57 5.72
C PRO A 142 3.78 17.94 7.14
N ILE A 143 2.59 17.57 7.59
CA ILE A 143 2.12 17.86 8.94
C ILE A 143 2.87 16.99 9.96
N SER A 144 3.02 15.69 9.71
CA SER A 144 3.74 14.80 10.64
C SER A 144 5.22 15.14 10.73
N ALA A 145 5.84 15.51 9.60
CA ALA A 145 7.23 15.97 9.58
C ALA A 145 7.39 17.27 10.36
N ALA A 146 6.45 18.20 10.27
CA ALA A 146 6.50 19.46 11.02
C ALA A 146 6.41 19.19 12.54
N ILE A 147 5.43 18.38 12.96
CA ILE A 147 5.29 17.97 14.36
C ILE A 147 6.56 17.27 14.86
N GLY A 148 7.10 16.33 14.06
CA GLY A 148 8.31 15.59 14.40
C GLY A 148 9.53 16.50 14.57
N VAL A 149 9.76 17.44 13.65
CA VAL A 149 10.87 18.39 13.73
C VAL A 149 10.73 19.30 14.95
N ILE A 150 9.53 19.83 15.21
CA ILE A 150 9.29 20.68 16.38
C ILE A 150 9.58 19.88 17.67
N LEU A 151 9.04 18.65 17.78
CA LEU A 151 9.30 17.80 18.94
C LEU A 151 10.79 17.49 19.10
N VAL A 152 11.51 17.16 18.03
CA VAL A 152 12.96 16.88 18.11
C VAL A 152 13.73 18.12 18.58
N PHE A 153 13.44 19.30 18.04
CA PHE A 153 14.11 20.52 18.46
C PHE A 153 13.77 20.89 19.90
N MET A 154 12.52 20.75 20.33
CA MET A 154 12.13 21.03 21.72
C MET A 154 12.78 20.08 22.73
N LEU A 155 12.94 18.81 22.37
CA LEU A 155 13.41 17.77 23.30
C LEU A 155 14.92 17.63 23.32
N TYR A 156 15.61 17.91 22.21
CA TYR A 156 17.04 17.62 22.06
C TYR A 156 17.91 18.84 21.77
N VAL A 157 17.33 19.98 21.37
CA VAL A 157 18.10 21.20 21.04
C VAL A 157 17.82 22.29 22.09
N PRO A 158 18.83 22.77 22.84
CA PRO A 158 18.63 23.83 23.81
C PRO A 158 18.14 25.12 23.13
N GLY A 159 17.01 25.66 23.57
CA GLY A 159 16.36 26.83 22.95
C GLY A 159 15.40 26.50 21.79
N GLY A 160 15.32 25.23 21.38
CA GLY A 160 14.32 24.73 20.44
C GLY A 160 14.34 25.39 19.06
N VAL A 161 13.18 25.40 18.39
CA VAL A 161 13.00 25.98 17.05
C VAL A 161 13.22 27.49 17.04
N GLN A 162 12.88 28.17 18.14
CA GLN A 162 13.00 29.63 18.26
C GLN A 162 14.47 30.07 18.24
N ALA A 163 15.36 29.31 18.86
CA ALA A 163 16.80 29.59 18.84
C ALA A 163 17.46 29.23 17.50
N TYR A 164 16.99 28.16 16.82
CA TYR A 164 17.60 27.64 15.60
C TYR A 164 16.59 27.44 14.45
N PRO A 165 15.95 28.51 13.95
CA PRO A 165 14.89 28.40 12.95
C PRO A 165 15.41 27.86 11.61
N GLN A 166 16.63 28.24 11.22
CA GLN A 166 17.27 27.74 9.99
C GLN A 166 17.57 26.24 10.08
N GLY A 167 18.05 25.77 11.23
CA GLY A 167 18.30 24.35 11.47
C GLY A 167 17.02 23.54 11.35
N ALA A 168 15.94 23.99 12.00
CA ALA A 168 14.64 23.34 11.93
C ALA A 168 14.09 23.29 10.49
N LEU A 169 14.24 24.38 9.73
CA LEU A 169 13.82 24.44 8.33
C LEU A 169 14.59 23.45 7.44
N ILE A 170 15.92 23.37 7.62
CA ILE A 170 16.76 22.42 6.88
C ILE A 170 16.38 20.98 7.22
N THR A 171 16.24 20.66 8.52
CA THR A 171 15.81 19.32 8.94
C THR A 171 14.45 18.97 8.34
N TYR A 172 13.49 19.90 8.39
CA TYR A 172 12.17 19.71 7.79
C TYR A 172 12.23 19.44 6.29
N ALA A 173 13.00 20.23 5.54
CA ALA A 173 13.17 20.05 4.11
C ALA A 173 13.81 18.68 3.77
N ILE A 174 14.85 18.29 4.49
CA ILE A 174 15.51 16.98 4.30
C ILE A 174 14.54 15.84 4.61
N THR A 175 13.76 15.94 5.69
CA THR A 175 12.74 14.95 6.04
C THR A 175 11.69 14.84 4.95
N LEU A 176 11.18 15.96 4.43
CA LEU A 176 10.20 15.96 3.34
C LEU A 176 10.74 15.28 2.08
N VAL A 177 11.93 15.65 1.63
CA VAL A 177 12.55 15.06 0.43
C VAL A 177 12.76 13.57 0.60
N SER A 178 13.22 13.14 1.78
CA SER A 178 13.45 11.74 2.11
C SER A 178 12.14 10.92 2.10
N CYS A 179 11.10 11.42 2.78
CA CYS A 179 9.79 10.78 2.81
C CYS A 179 9.16 10.73 1.40
N TYR A 180 9.25 11.82 0.64
CA TYR A 180 8.73 11.87 -0.73
C TYR A 180 9.44 10.88 -1.65
N GLY A 181 10.77 10.78 -1.55
CA GLY A 181 11.58 9.82 -2.30
C GLY A 181 11.19 8.37 -1.98
N ALA A 182 11.10 8.03 -0.69
CA ALA A 182 10.70 6.70 -0.24
C ALA A 182 9.30 6.31 -0.75
N ILE A 183 8.34 7.22 -0.64
CA ILE A 183 6.96 6.99 -1.07
C ILE A 183 6.86 6.89 -2.58
N ARG A 184 7.63 7.67 -3.34
CA ARG A 184 7.67 7.55 -4.79
C ARG A 184 8.20 6.19 -5.23
N ALA A 185 9.27 5.70 -4.59
CA ALA A 185 9.82 4.38 -4.87
C ALA A 185 8.83 3.26 -4.51
N GLU A 186 8.18 3.37 -3.35
CA GLU A 186 7.19 2.41 -2.88
C GLU A 186 5.93 2.40 -3.78
N ASN A 187 5.40 3.57 -4.13
CA ASN A 187 4.23 3.70 -5.01
C ASN A 187 4.46 3.04 -6.37
N ARG A 188 5.68 3.16 -6.91
CA ARG A 188 6.05 2.53 -8.19
C ARG A 188 6.06 1.00 -8.08
N LYS A 189 6.63 0.45 -7.00
CA LYS A 189 6.81 -1.00 -6.83
C LYS A 189 5.53 -1.72 -6.37
N SER A 190 4.82 -1.14 -5.43
CA SER A 190 3.71 -1.80 -4.72
C SER A 190 2.34 -1.53 -5.34
N PHE A 191 2.18 -0.50 -6.19
CA PHE A 191 0.87 -0.10 -6.73
C PHE A 191 0.83 0.05 -8.25
N ILE A 192 1.77 0.79 -8.86
CA ILE A 192 1.74 1.05 -10.31
C ILE A 192 1.96 -0.24 -11.11
N LEU A 193 3.00 -1.01 -10.77
CA LEU A 193 3.32 -2.27 -11.47
C LEU A 193 2.16 -3.29 -11.40
N PRO A 194 1.57 -3.56 -10.21
CA PRO A 194 0.39 -4.42 -10.10
C PRO A 194 -0.82 -3.96 -10.91
N LEU A 195 -1.13 -2.65 -10.90
CA LEU A 195 -2.27 -2.10 -11.65
C LEU A 195 -2.07 -2.22 -13.16
N GLN A 196 -0.86 -2.00 -13.66
CA GLN A 196 -0.54 -2.17 -15.08
C GLN A 196 -0.64 -3.64 -15.52
N GLN A 197 -0.17 -4.56 -14.68
CA GLN A 197 -0.28 -6.00 -14.94
C GLN A 197 -1.74 -6.48 -14.93
N LEU A 198 -2.57 -5.96 -14.03
CA LEU A 198 -4.01 -6.28 -14.00
C LEU A 198 -4.75 -5.70 -15.22
N LYS A 199 -4.40 -4.47 -15.63
CA LYS A 199 -4.99 -3.81 -16.80
C LYS A 199 -4.61 -4.51 -18.12
N ALA A 200 -3.38 -5.01 -18.21
CA ALA A 200 -2.95 -5.82 -19.35
C ALA A 200 -3.77 -7.12 -19.47
N LEU A 201 -3.96 -7.83 -18.36
CA LEU A 201 -4.79 -9.04 -18.30
C LEU A 201 -6.26 -8.78 -18.66
N LEU A 202 -6.82 -7.65 -18.24
CA LEU A 202 -8.20 -7.26 -18.59
C LEU A 202 -8.35 -6.95 -20.08
N ARG A 203 -7.33 -6.38 -20.72
CA ARG A 203 -7.33 -6.15 -22.18
C ARG A 203 -7.21 -7.45 -22.97
N GLU A 204 -6.34 -8.37 -22.53
CA GLU A 204 -6.20 -9.70 -23.14
C GLU A 204 -7.47 -10.56 -23.05
N TYR A 205 -8.43 -10.20 -22.19
CA TYR A 205 -9.71 -10.91 -22.03
C TYR A 205 -10.88 -10.23 -22.78
N GLN A 206 -10.67 -9.03 -23.32
CA GLN A 206 -11.67 -8.28 -24.10
C GLN A 206 -11.50 -8.46 -25.61
N GLU A 207 -10.36 -8.98 -26.06
CA GLU A 207 -10.10 -9.47 -27.43
C GLU A 207 -10.37 -10.98 -27.50
#